data_AF-A0AAV4D0G3-F1
#
_entry.id   AF-A0AAV4D0G3-F1
#
_cell.length_a   1.000
_cell.length_b   1.000
_cell.length_c   1.000
_cell.angle_alpha   90.00
_cell.angle_beta   90.00
_cell.angle_gamma   90.00
#
_symmetry.space_group_name_H-M   'P 1'
#
loop_
_entity.id
_entity.type
_entity.pdbx_description
1 polymer ?
#
loop_
_entity_poly.entity_id
_entity_poly.type
_entity_poly.pdbx_seq_one_letter_code
_entity_poly.pdbx_strand_id
1 'polypeptide(L)'
;MASPQIPLPALDWSKDNKQTAFQEWKEFLESYFVINKVKDADKYHYLLLSSGPKGRELFQAHNISEEDKRNPTHLWSLFEGHMVEKPNRWVQRLELQNMTQQAPETVDQFVVRLRNKADKCSFHPDQKDDRITEQLIKGILWKEEKKKLISKGDELTLTMAIEMSKSFEASNKNLNEYYSSINNDIRSVEAIGMKPKPKPTAHSNQNNCSRCGTVHQPRNCPAFESQCSKCKKKGHWARMCKSSGSGNSRGKPAPQPKRKNQHQARRMHEIDL
;
A
#
# COMPACT_ATOMS: atom_id res chain seq x y z
N MET A 1 -61.26 0.69 7.54
CA MET A 1 -59.95 0.26 7.03
C MET A 1 -58.92 0.62 8.10
N ALA A 2 -58.19 -0.36 8.64
CA ALA A 2 -57.14 -0.08 9.61
C ALA A 2 -56.02 0.66 8.88
N SER A 3 -55.66 1.86 9.34
CA SER A 3 -54.50 2.59 8.81
C SER A 3 -53.25 1.72 8.95
N PRO A 4 -52.38 1.66 7.93
CA PRO A 4 -51.15 0.89 8.01
C PRO A 4 -50.32 1.39 9.21
N GLN A 5 -50.13 0.51 10.20
CA GLN A 5 -49.28 0.83 11.35
C GLN A 5 -47.82 0.77 10.90
N ILE A 6 -47.15 1.92 10.96
CA ILE A 6 -45.70 1.97 10.79
C ILE A 6 -45.09 1.18 11.94
N PRO A 7 -44.20 0.20 11.68
CA PRO A 7 -43.56 -0.53 12.76
C PRO A 7 -42.64 0.41 13.56
N LEU A 8 -42.64 0.25 14.88
CA LEU A 8 -41.70 0.98 15.73
C LEU A 8 -40.27 0.58 15.36
N PRO A 9 -39.36 1.52 15.05
CA PRO A 9 -37.99 1.17 14.69
C PRO A 9 -37.29 0.54 15.89
N ALA A 10 -36.43 -0.44 15.61
CA ALA A 10 -35.58 -1.05 16.62
C ALA A 10 -34.13 -0.61 16.39
N LEU A 11 -33.44 -0.25 17.48
CA LEU A 11 -32.01 0.05 17.42
C LEU A 11 -31.21 -1.23 17.17
N ASP A 12 -30.42 -1.23 16.10
CA ASP A 12 -29.54 -2.34 15.76
C ASP A 12 -28.19 -2.23 16.49
N TRP A 13 -28.09 -2.97 17.59
CA TRP A 13 -26.87 -3.04 18.42
C TRP A 13 -25.73 -3.86 17.80
N SER A 14 -25.98 -4.56 16.69
CA SER A 14 -25.02 -5.46 16.06
C SER A 14 -24.16 -4.80 14.96
N LYS A 15 -24.53 -3.60 14.51
CA LYS A 15 -23.75 -2.85 13.52
C LYS A 15 -22.36 -2.45 14.04
N ASP A 16 -21.34 -2.68 13.21
CA ASP A 16 -19.94 -2.33 13.50
C ASP A 16 -19.76 -0.83 13.79
N ASN A 17 -20.43 0.02 13.01
CA ASN A 17 -20.44 1.46 13.23
C ASN A 17 -21.62 1.87 14.11
N LYS A 18 -21.41 1.84 15.43
CA LYS A 18 -22.39 2.25 16.44
C LYS A 18 -22.92 3.68 16.22
N GLN A 19 -22.10 4.58 15.67
CA GLN A 19 -22.51 5.96 15.39
C GLN A 19 -23.54 6.01 14.26
N THR A 20 -23.28 5.31 13.15
CA THR A 20 -24.25 5.24 12.04
C THR A 20 -25.53 4.55 12.48
N ALA A 21 -25.44 3.44 13.21
CA ALA A 21 -26.60 2.73 13.73
C ALA A 21 -27.49 3.62 14.62
N PHE A 22 -26.86 4.42 15.48
CA PHE A 22 -27.57 5.38 16.33
C PHE A 22 -28.25 6.49 15.52
N GLN A 23 -27.56 7.09 14.54
CA GLN A 23 -28.12 8.17 13.72
C GLN A 23 -29.31 7.71 12.88
N GLU A 24 -29.19 6.57 12.18
CA GLU A 24 -30.29 6.01 11.39
C GLU A 24 -31.51 5.68 12.25
N TRP A 25 -31.30 5.10 13.44
CA TRP A 25 -32.37 4.82 14.39
C TRP A 25 -33.04 6.10 14.90
N LYS A 26 -32.24 7.12 15.25
CA LYS A 26 -32.72 8.42 15.71
C LYS A 26 -33.58 9.11 14.65
N GLU A 27 -33.09 9.21 13.42
CA GLU A 27 -33.82 9.83 12.30
C GLU A 27 -35.17 9.13 12.03
N PHE A 28 -35.17 7.79 12.07
CA PHE A 28 -36.41 7.02 11.90
C PHE A 28 -37.38 7.29 13.05
N LEU A 29 -36.91 7.23 14.31
CA LEU A 29 -37.77 7.39 15.47
C LEU A 29 -38.32 8.83 15.59
N GLU A 30 -37.53 9.84 15.22
CA GLU A 30 -38.00 11.22 15.11
C GLU A 30 -39.11 11.35 14.05
N SER A 31 -38.94 10.74 12.88
CA SER A 31 -39.97 10.68 11.85
C SER A 31 -41.23 9.96 12.34
N TYR A 32 -41.06 8.87 13.09
CA TYR A 32 -42.16 8.14 13.73
C TYR A 32 -42.94 9.01 14.72
N PHE A 33 -42.24 9.83 15.53
CA PHE A 33 -42.88 10.76 16.47
C PHE A 33 -43.73 11.81 15.76
N VAL A 34 -43.23 12.35 14.65
CA VAL A 34 -43.95 13.35 13.84
C VAL A 34 -45.22 12.74 13.24
N ILE A 35 -45.10 11.57 12.60
CA ILE A 35 -46.23 10.93 11.92
C ILE A 35 -47.33 10.51 12.91
N ASN A 36 -46.94 9.93 14.05
CA ASN A 36 -47.88 9.47 15.07
C ASN A 36 -48.30 10.55 16.07
N LYS A 37 -47.84 11.80 15.90
CA LYS A 37 -48.13 12.94 16.78
C LYS A 37 -47.87 12.64 18.27
N VAL A 38 -46.74 12.00 18.54
CA VAL A 38 -46.35 11.59 19.89
C VAL A 38 -46.02 12.83 20.73
N LYS A 39 -46.65 12.97 21.90
CA LYS A 39 -46.37 14.06 22.83
C LYS A 39 -45.00 13.87 23.48
N ASP A 40 -44.34 14.96 23.84
CA ASP A 40 -43.00 14.92 24.46
C ASP A 40 -42.95 14.06 25.74
N ALA A 41 -44.00 14.10 26.56
CA ALA A 41 -44.13 13.27 27.75
C ALA A 41 -44.15 11.76 27.45
N ASP A 42 -44.61 11.36 26.26
CA ASP A 42 -44.73 9.95 25.88
C ASP A 42 -43.48 9.44 25.15
N LYS A 43 -42.65 10.34 24.58
CA LYS A 43 -41.46 9.98 23.79
C LYS A 43 -40.48 9.10 24.56
N TYR A 44 -40.36 9.26 25.89
CA TYR A 44 -39.57 8.39 26.75
C TYR A 44 -39.95 6.91 26.60
N HIS A 45 -41.24 6.59 26.62
CA HIS A 45 -41.70 5.21 26.52
C HIS A 45 -41.38 4.62 25.15
N TYR A 46 -41.52 5.39 24.09
CA TYR A 46 -41.14 4.95 22.76
C TYR A 46 -39.63 4.73 22.63
N LEU A 47 -38.79 5.62 23.17
CA LEU A 47 -37.33 5.44 23.25
C LEU A 47 -36.95 4.17 24.01
N LEU A 48 -37.60 3.91 25.14
CA LEU A 48 -37.37 2.71 25.97
C LEU A 48 -37.78 1.41 25.25
N LEU A 49 -38.84 1.45 24.45
CA LEU A 49 -39.31 0.29 23.68
C LEU A 49 -38.46 0.02 22.44
N SER A 50 -38.17 1.07 21.67
CA SER A 50 -37.41 1.03 20.41
C SER A 50 -35.92 0.74 20.60
N SER A 51 -35.34 1.09 21.75
CA SER A 51 -33.93 0.82 22.03
C SER A 51 -33.63 -0.65 22.40
N GLY A 52 -34.64 -1.48 22.62
CA GLY A 52 -34.47 -2.90 22.94
C GLY A 52 -33.87 -3.17 24.34
N PRO A 53 -33.59 -4.46 24.68
CA PRO A 53 -33.18 -4.85 26.02
C PRO A 53 -31.94 -4.10 26.54
N LYS A 54 -30.92 -3.98 25.69
CA LYS A 54 -29.66 -3.31 26.01
C LYS A 54 -29.86 -1.82 26.27
N GLY A 55 -30.76 -1.17 25.53
CA GLY A 55 -31.12 0.23 25.77
C GLY A 55 -31.85 0.46 27.08
N ARG A 56 -32.69 -0.50 27.51
CA ARG A 56 -33.40 -0.43 28.80
C ARG A 56 -32.45 -0.52 29.98
N GLU A 57 -31.43 -1.37 29.89
CA GLU A 57 -30.36 -1.45 30.90
C GLU A 57 -29.66 -0.09 31.05
N LEU A 58 -29.42 0.64 29.96
CA LEU A 58 -28.84 1.99 30.01
C LEU A 58 -29.74 3.00 30.72
N PHE A 59 -31.03 2.99 30.41
CA PHE A 59 -32.01 3.86 31.05
C PHE A 59 -32.11 3.59 32.56
N GLN A 60 -32.05 2.31 32.96
CA GLN A 60 -32.05 1.92 34.36
C GLN A 60 -30.77 2.35 35.08
N ALA A 61 -29.60 2.20 34.44
CA ALA A 61 -28.31 2.59 35.02
C ALA A 61 -28.21 4.10 35.29
N HIS A 62 -28.89 4.94 34.53
CA HIS A 62 -28.81 6.41 34.65
C HIS A 62 -29.79 7.03 35.66
N ASN A 63 -30.72 6.24 36.27
CA ASN A 63 -31.69 6.74 37.25
C ASN A 63 -32.39 8.06 36.84
N ILE A 64 -32.91 8.11 35.61
CA ILE A 64 -33.51 9.32 35.03
C ILE A 64 -34.70 9.80 35.86
N SER A 65 -34.69 11.08 36.24
CA SER A 65 -35.77 11.73 36.99
C SER A 65 -37.07 11.83 36.19
N GLU A 66 -38.23 11.98 36.86
CA GLU A 66 -39.52 12.16 36.18
C GLU A 66 -39.58 13.44 35.33
N GLU A 67 -38.80 14.45 35.67
CA GLU A 67 -38.70 15.70 34.92
C GLU A 67 -37.87 15.52 33.64
N ASP A 68 -36.75 14.81 33.74
CA ASP A 68 -35.88 14.50 32.60
C ASP A 68 -36.54 13.54 31.59
N LYS A 69 -37.42 12.65 32.05
CA LYS A 69 -38.26 11.80 31.17
C LYS A 69 -39.15 12.60 30.23
N ARG A 70 -39.50 13.85 30.59
CA ARG A 70 -40.32 14.74 29.77
C ARG A 70 -39.50 15.63 28.85
N ASN A 71 -38.17 15.51 28.86
CA ASN A 71 -37.27 16.29 28.04
C ASN A 71 -36.63 15.41 26.95
N PRO A 72 -37.21 15.33 25.74
CA PRO A 72 -36.69 14.49 24.66
C PRO A 72 -35.24 14.80 24.30
N THR A 73 -34.84 16.08 24.37
CA THR A 73 -33.47 16.52 24.08
C THR A 73 -32.48 15.89 25.05
N HIS A 74 -32.81 15.88 26.34
CA HIS A 74 -31.98 15.25 27.37
C HIS A 74 -31.85 13.74 27.11
N LEU A 75 -32.97 13.06 26.87
CA LEU A 75 -32.99 11.61 26.59
C LEU A 75 -32.11 11.22 25.39
N TRP A 76 -32.18 11.99 24.29
CA TRP A 76 -31.33 11.76 23.13
C TRP A 76 -29.84 11.96 23.43
N SER A 77 -29.49 13.00 24.18
CA SER A 77 -28.10 13.29 24.53
C SER A 77 -27.46 12.24 25.43
N LEU A 78 -28.24 11.65 26.36
CA LEU A 78 -27.80 10.51 27.16
C LEU A 78 -27.48 9.31 26.28
N PHE A 79 -28.39 8.99 25.36
CA PHE A 79 -28.21 7.86 24.44
C PHE A 79 -27.01 8.06 23.52
N GLU A 80 -26.85 9.26 22.96
CA GLU A 80 -25.71 9.63 22.13
C GLU A 80 -24.40 9.51 22.91
N GLY A 81 -24.34 9.96 24.16
CA GLY A 81 -23.15 9.85 25.02
C GLY A 81 -22.73 8.41 25.31
N HIS A 82 -23.67 7.48 25.39
CA HIS A 82 -23.38 6.06 25.66
C HIS A 82 -23.11 5.25 24.38
N MET A 83 -23.82 5.55 23.29
CA MET A 83 -23.71 4.82 22.02
C MET A 83 -22.53 5.28 21.17
N VAL A 84 -22.32 6.59 21.16
CA VAL A 84 -21.20 7.23 20.49
C VAL A 84 -20.16 7.48 21.56
N GLU A 85 -19.28 6.50 21.79
CA GLU A 85 -18.06 6.73 22.55
C GLU A 85 -17.41 7.99 21.98
N LYS A 86 -17.44 9.10 22.74
CA LYS A 86 -16.81 10.33 22.29
C LYS A 86 -15.37 9.97 21.96
N PRO A 87 -14.91 10.19 20.72
CA PRO A 87 -13.58 9.77 20.33
C PRO A 87 -12.60 10.41 21.30
N ASN A 88 -11.84 9.59 22.02
CA ASN A 88 -10.92 10.09 23.04
C ASN A 88 -9.96 11.05 22.34
N ARG A 89 -10.04 12.33 22.72
CA ARG A 89 -9.28 13.40 22.07
C ARG A 89 -7.78 13.10 22.01
N TRP A 90 -7.24 12.40 23.01
CA TRP A 90 -5.82 12.03 23.04
C TRP A 90 -5.50 10.93 22.02
N VAL A 91 -6.37 9.93 21.88
CA VAL A 91 -6.22 8.90 20.84
C VAL A 91 -6.26 9.55 19.45
N GLN A 92 -7.23 10.45 19.20
CA GLN A 92 -7.33 11.15 17.92
C GLN A 92 -6.09 12.00 17.63
N ARG A 93 -5.53 12.67 18.65
CA ARG A 93 -4.28 13.45 18.53
C ARG A 93 -3.06 12.58 18.25
N LEU A 94 -2.93 11.43 18.92
CA LEU A 94 -1.85 10.49 18.67
C LEU A 94 -1.93 9.92 17.24
N GLU A 95 -3.13 9.59 16.79
CA GLU A 95 -3.36 9.14 15.41
C GLU A 95 -3.04 10.24 14.41
N LEU A 96 -3.46 11.50 14.65
CA LEU A 96 -3.09 12.66 13.82
C LEU A 96 -1.58 12.79 13.72
N GLN A 97 -0.86 12.69 14.84
CA GLN A 97 0.60 12.80 14.89
C GLN A 97 1.32 11.74 14.05
N ASN A 98 0.69 10.60 13.81
CA ASN A 98 1.23 9.50 13.01
C ASN A 98 0.84 9.58 11.53
N MET A 99 0.01 10.55 11.12
CA MET A 99 -0.41 10.68 9.73
C MET A 99 0.73 11.20 8.84
N THR A 100 1.04 10.47 7.78
CA THR A 100 1.93 10.91 6.71
C THR A 100 1.21 10.82 5.36
N GLN A 101 1.61 11.66 4.42
CA GLN A 101 1.17 11.58 3.02
C GLN A 101 1.54 10.22 2.46
N GLN A 102 0.60 9.54 1.81
CA GLN A 102 0.81 8.21 1.21
C GLN A 102 1.02 8.36 -0.30
N ALA A 103 1.92 7.64 -0.96
CA ALA A 103 1.93 7.65 -2.42
C ALA A 103 0.81 6.71 -2.95
N PRO A 104 -0.04 7.11 -3.92
CA PRO A 104 0.05 8.28 -4.81
C PRO A 104 -0.90 9.46 -4.43
N GLU A 105 -1.17 9.67 -3.14
CA GLU A 105 -2.03 10.75 -2.62
C GLU A 105 -1.49 12.15 -2.93
N THR A 106 -2.39 13.05 -3.35
CA THR A 106 -2.04 14.46 -3.56
C THR A 106 -1.98 15.24 -2.25
N VAL A 107 -1.31 16.39 -2.26
CA VAL A 107 -1.29 17.32 -1.10
C VAL A 107 -2.71 17.68 -0.65
N ASP A 108 -3.63 17.96 -1.58
CA ASP A 108 -5.01 18.32 -1.24
C ASP A 108 -5.74 17.17 -0.50
N GLN A 109 -5.58 15.93 -0.99
CA GLN A 109 -6.18 14.75 -0.35
C GLN A 109 -5.62 14.54 1.07
N PHE A 110 -4.31 14.74 1.23
CA PHE A 110 -3.66 14.64 2.53
C PHE A 110 -4.18 15.71 3.49
N VAL A 111 -4.29 16.97 3.05
CA VAL A 111 -4.81 18.09 3.83
C VAL A 111 -6.26 17.84 4.25
N VAL A 112 -7.11 17.32 3.36
CA VAL A 112 -8.50 16.94 3.70
C VAL A 112 -8.52 15.90 4.82
N ARG A 113 -7.68 14.86 4.73
CA ARG A 113 -7.54 13.87 5.80
C ARG A 113 -7.09 14.49 7.12
N LEU A 114 -6.12 15.40 7.09
CA LEU A 114 -5.64 16.11 8.28
C LEU A 114 -6.76 16.95 8.92
N ARG A 115 -7.52 17.71 8.12
CA ARG A 115 -8.66 18.52 8.58
C ARG A 115 -9.73 17.65 9.26
N ASN A 116 -10.17 16.59 8.58
CA ASN A 116 -11.16 15.65 9.10
C ASN A 116 -10.71 14.98 10.40
N LYS A 117 -9.41 14.74 10.57
CA LYS A 117 -8.85 14.18 11.80
C LYS A 117 -8.75 15.23 12.91
N ALA A 118 -8.33 16.44 12.58
CA ALA A 118 -8.22 17.57 13.51
C ALA A 118 -9.58 17.94 14.12
N ASP A 119 -10.69 17.80 13.37
CA ASP A 119 -12.06 18.00 13.88
C ASP A 119 -12.39 17.09 15.07
N LYS A 120 -11.84 15.87 15.07
CA LYS A 120 -12.05 14.88 16.14
C LYS A 120 -11.10 15.07 17.33
N CYS A 121 -10.12 15.96 17.24
CA CYS A 121 -9.09 16.16 18.26
C CYS A 121 -9.45 17.21 19.33
N SER A 122 -10.59 17.90 19.16
CA SER A 122 -11.04 19.00 20.04
C SER A 122 -9.93 20.01 20.30
N PHE A 123 -9.35 20.57 19.23
CA PHE A 123 -8.42 21.69 19.33
C PHE A 123 -9.17 23.00 19.59
N HIS A 124 -8.49 23.96 20.22
CA HIS A 124 -8.99 25.33 20.26
C HIS A 124 -9.05 25.88 18.82
N PRO A 125 -10.09 26.63 18.41
CA PRO A 125 -10.19 27.18 17.06
C PRO A 125 -8.91 27.89 16.61
N ASP A 126 -8.35 28.75 17.46
CA ASP A 126 -7.13 29.53 17.19
C ASP A 126 -5.87 28.67 17.02
N GLN A 127 -5.86 27.43 17.50
CA GLN A 127 -4.70 26.53 17.40
C GLN A 127 -4.87 25.50 16.29
N LYS A 128 -6.07 25.34 15.73
CA LYS A 128 -6.39 24.23 14.84
C LYS A 128 -5.54 24.28 13.57
N ASP A 129 -5.38 25.46 12.99
CA ASP A 129 -4.62 25.66 11.77
C ASP A 129 -3.12 25.43 11.99
N ASP A 130 -2.58 25.87 13.13
CA ASP A 130 -1.19 25.57 13.51
C ASP A 130 -0.96 24.08 13.67
N ARG A 131 -1.88 23.35 14.32
CA ARG A 131 -1.77 21.88 14.49
C ARG A 131 -1.83 21.14 13.16
N ILE A 132 -2.65 21.59 12.23
CA ILE A 132 -2.70 21.03 10.87
C ILE A 132 -1.40 21.34 10.13
N THR A 133 -0.87 22.56 10.27
CA THR A 133 0.39 23.00 9.65
C THR A 133 1.58 22.21 10.18
N GLU A 134 1.69 22.04 11.50
CA GLU A 134 2.70 21.18 12.16
C GLU A 134 2.67 19.77 11.57
N GLN A 135 1.48 19.18 11.45
CA GLN A 135 1.33 17.82 10.94
C GLN A 135 1.58 17.73 9.43
N LEU A 136 1.20 18.74 8.65
CA LEU A 136 1.50 18.83 7.23
C LEU A 136 3.02 18.85 7.01
N ILE A 137 3.73 19.73 7.72
CA ILE A 137 5.21 19.80 7.67
C ILE A 137 5.79 18.45 8.06
N LYS A 138 5.36 17.84 9.17
CA LYS A 138 5.87 16.55 9.63
C LYS A 138 5.62 15.42 8.63
N GLY A 139 4.43 15.38 8.05
CA GLY A 139 3.91 14.25 7.29
C GLY A 139 4.09 14.33 5.77
N ILE A 140 4.53 15.47 5.22
CA ILE A 140 4.75 15.62 3.77
C ILE A 140 5.84 14.67 3.25
N LEU A 141 5.65 14.16 2.03
CA LEU A 141 6.52 13.16 1.42
C LEU A 141 7.94 13.70 1.14
N TRP A 142 8.03 14.94 0.67
CA TRP A 142 9.27 15.50 0.15
C TRP A 142 10.08 16.24 1.23
N LYS A 143 11.27 15.72 1.53
CA LYS A 143 12.18 16.31 2.54
C LYS A 143 12.62 17.73 2.19
N GLU A 144 12.76 18.04 0.91
CA GLU A 144 13.13 19.38 0.44
C GLU A 144 12.03 20.40 0.73
N GLU A 145 10.77 20.04 0.47
CA GLU A 145 9.64 20.90 0.76
C GLU A 145 9.46 21.11 2.26
N LYS A 146 9.63 20.05 3.07
CA LYS A 146 9.68 20.17 4.53
C LYS A 146 10.70 21.22 5.00
N LYS A 147 11.90 21.25 4.43
CA LYS A 147 12.93 22.26 4.76
C LYS A 147 12.49 23.67 4.35
N LYS A 148 11.90 23.83 3.16
CA LYS A 148 11.39 25.12 2.67
C LYS A 148 10.28 25.67 3.56
N LEU A 149 9.34 24.83 3.96
CA LEU A 149 8.27 25.22 4.89
C LEU A 149 8.84 25.70 6.22
N ILE A 150 9.75 24.94 6.84
CA ILE A 150 10.38 25.32 8.12
C ILE A 150 11.14 26.65 8.00
N SER A 151 11.77 26.92 6.85
CA SER A 151 12.53 28.17 6.64
C SER A 151 11.69 29.44 6.65
N LYS A 152 10.35 29.33 6.56
CA LYS A 152 9.43 30.48 6.64
C LYS A 152 9.20 31.01 8.05
N GLY A 153 9.57 30.26 9.09
CA GLY A 153 9.43 30.71 10.48
C GLY A 153 8.00 31.14 10.80
N ASP A 154 7.86 32.28 11.49
CA ASP A 154 6.59 32.80 12.00
C ASP A 154 5.65 33.33 10.92
N GLU A 155 6.13 33.55 9.69
CA GLU A 155 5.28 33.96 8.56
C GLU A 155 4.46 32.79 7.98
N LEU A 156 4.75 31.55 8.39
CA LEU A 156 4.12 30.38 7.82
C LEU A 156 2.69 30.20 8.33
N THR A 157 1.73 30.43 7.43
CA THR A 157 0.31 30.10 7.67
C THR A 157 -0.08 28.76 7.04
N LEU A 158 -1.19 28.16 7.48
CA LEU A 158 -1.72 26.93 6.88
C LEU A 158 -1.96 27.09 5.37
N THR A 159 -2.54 28.22 4.96
CA THR A 159 -2.81 28.52 3.54
C THR A 159 -1.52 28.57 2.73
N MET A 160 -0.51 29.27 3.23
CA MET A 160 0.80 29.34 2.58
C MET A 160 1.48 27.96 2.50
N ALA A 161 1.40 27.17 3.58
CA ALA A 161 1.98 25.83 3.60
C ALA A 161 1.33 24.91 2.53
N ILE A 162 0.01 24.99 2.36
CA ILE A 162 -0.73 24.25 1.34
C ILE A 162 -0.30 24.70 -0.06
N GLU A 163 -0.29 26.01 -0.33
CA GLU A 163 0.08 26.56 -1.64
C GLU A 163 1.51 26.22 -2.05
N MET A 164 2.47 26.35 -1.12
CA MET A 164 3.86 25.97 -1.33
C MET A 164 3.99 24.48 -1.63
N SER A 165 3.33 23.64 -0.83
CA SER A 165 3.35 22.17 -1.02
C SER A 165 2.75 21.75 -2.37
N LYS A 166 1.65 22.38 -2.80
CA LYS A 166 1.02 22.12 -4.10
C LYS A 166 1.90 22.58 -5.27
N SER A 167 2.51 23.76 -5.14
CA SER A 167 3.44 24.28 -6.15
C SER A 167 4.66 23.37 -6.30
N PHE A 168 5.15 22.82 -5.18
CA PHE A 168 6.23 21.83 -5.18
C PHE A 168 5.79 20.52 -5.83
N GLU A 169 4.62 19.98 -5.48
CA GLU A 169 4.05 18.77 -6.10
C GLU A 169 3.98 18.91 -7.63
N ALA A 170 3.42 20.01 -8.12
CA ALA A 170 3.31 20.28 -9.55
C ALA A 170 4.68 20.40 -10.23
N SER A 171 5.62 21.13 -9.63
CA SER A 171 6.99 21.28 -10.17
C SER A 171 7.71 19.94 -10.22
N ASN A 172 7.58 19.12 -9.19
CA ASN A 172 8.24 17.83 -9.10
C ASN A 172 7.64 16.82 -10.09
N LYS A 173 6.32 16.88 -10.31
CA LYS A 173 5.65 16.12 -11.37
C LYS A 173 6.17 16.53 -12.75
N ASN A 174 6.21 17.83 -13.05
CA ASN A 174 6.68 18.35 -14.34
C ASN A 174 8.14 17.99 -14.60
N LEU A 175 9.01 18.09 -13.57
CA LEU A 175 10.42 17.69 -13.67
C LEU A 175 10.56 16.18 -13.93
N ASN A 176 9.80 15.34 -13.22
CA ASN A 176 9.83 13.90 -13.47
C ASN A 176 9.35 13.54 -14.88
N GLU A 177 8.32 14.21 -15.39
CA GLU A 177 7.85 14.04 -16.77
C GLU A 177 8.93 14.48 -17.78
N TYR A 178 9.59 15.62 -17.54
CA TYR A 178 10.69 16.12 -18.37
C TYR A 178 11.93 15.20 -18.36
N TYR A 179 12.37 14.72 -17.21
CA TYR A 179 13.47 13.75 -17.15
C TYR A 179 13.09 12.41 -17.79
N SER A 180 11.82 12.01 -17.68
CA SER A 180 11.33 10.82 -18.37
C SER A 180 11.36 10.99 -19.89
N SER A 181 10.98 12.16 -20.42
CA SER A 181 11.05 12.44 -21.86
C SER A 181 12.50 12.47 -22.36
N ILE A 182 13.42 13.14 -21.65
CA ILE A 182 14.85 13.14 -22.01
C ILE A 182 15.42 11.73 -22.01
N ASN A 183 15.12 10.92 -20.99
CA ASN A 183 15.63 9.55 -20.93
C ASN A 183 15.09 8.67 -22.07
N ASN A 184 13.86 8.92 -22.53
CA ASN A 184 13.31 8.27 -23.71
C ASN A 184 14.00 8.75 -25.00
N ASP A 185 14.33 10.04 -25.10
CA ASP A 185 15.06 10.61 -26.24
C ASP A 185 16.53 10.15 -26.28
N ILE A 186 17.22 10.02 -25.15
CA ILE A 186 18.57 9.45 -25.09
C ILE A 186 18.56 7.99 -25.54
N ARG A 187 17.57 7.19 -25.08
CA ARG A 187 17.41 5.80 -25.53
C ARG A 187 17.10 5.69 -27.03
N SER A 188 16.37 6.65 -27.59
CA SER A 188 16.08 6.67 -29.03
C SER A 188 17.31 7.09 -29.86
N VAL A 189 18.17 7.98 -29.34
CA VAL A 189 19.43 8.40 -29.98
C VAL A 189 20.54 7.34 -29.85
N GLU A 190 20.66 6.64 -28.71
CA GLU A 190 21.56 5.49 -28.56
C GLU A 190 21.20 4.33 -29.52
N ALA A 191 19.92 4.18 -29.87
CA ALA A 191 19.48 3.22 -30.87
C ALA A 191 19.88 3.60 -32.31
N ILE A 192 20.10 4.90 -32.59
CA ILE A 192 20.57 5.41 -33.90
C ILE A 192 22.11 5.35 -33.99
N GLY A 193 22.81 5.46 -32.86
CA GLY A 193 24.28 5.38 -32.77
C GLY A 193 24.85 3.96 -32.66
N MET A 194 24.03 2.95 -32.38
CA MET A 194 24.47 1.56 -32.46
C MET A 194 24.62 1.14 -33.93
N LYS A 195 25.81 1.39 -34.48
CA LYS A 195 26.32 0.52 -35.56
C LYS A 195 26.07 -0.92 -35.09
N PRO A 196 25.40 -1.78 -35.88
CA PRO A 196 25.22 -3.16 -35.49
C PRO A 196 26.60 -3.68 -35.14
N LYS A 197 26.82 -4.05 -33.87
CA LYS A 197 27.99 -4.85 -33.51
C LYS A 197 28.01 -5.98 -34.53
N PRO A 198 29.10 -6.20 -35.27
CA PRO A 198 29.17 -7.34 -36.15
C PRO A 198 28.80 -8.53 -35.27
N LYS A 199 27.70 -9.20 -35.63
CA LYS A 199 27.38 -10.52 -35.08
C LYS A 199 28.71 -11.25 -35.08
N PRO A 200 29.14 -11.91 -33.98
CA PRO A 200 30.33 -12.73 -34.04
C PRO A 200 30.09 -13.66 -35.22
N THR A 201 30.83 -13.41 -36.30
CA THR A 201 30.79 -14.26 -37.47
C THR A 201 31.18 -15.59 -36.91
N ALA A 202 30.26 -16.56 -37.00
CA ALA A 202 30.56 -17.93 -36.69
C ALA A 202 31.92 -18.21 -37.32
N HIS A 203 32.91 -18.47 -36.47
CA HIS A 203 34.25 -18.81 -36.91
C HIS A 203 34.08 -19.79 -38.05
N SER A 204 34.61 -19.44 -39.23
CA SER A 204 34.74 -20.43 -40.28
C SER A 204 35.54 -21.56 -39.64
N ASN A 205 34.87 -22.67 -39.35
CA ASN A 205 35.52 -23.93 -39.05
C ASN A 205 36.24 -24.35 -40.33
N GLN A 206 37.36 -23.68 -40.63
CA GLN A 206 38.40 -24.29 -41.41
C GLN A 206 38.81 -25.50 -40.57
N ASN A 207 38.35 -26.67 -41.00
CA ASN A 207 38.62 -27.96 -40.37
C ASN A 207 40.13 -28.19 -40.35
N ASN A 208 40.81 -27.65 -39.34
CA ASN A 208 42.22 -27.84 -39.11
C ASN A 208 42.45 -29.33 -38.90
N CYS A 209 43.35 -29.92 -39.68
CA CYS A 209 43.61 -31.35 -39.62
C CYS A 209 44.02 -31.76 -38.21
N SER A 210 43.39 -32.80 -37.67
CA SER A 210 43.62 -33.28 -36.30
C SER A 210 45.03 -33.82 -36.04
N ARG A 211 45.87 -33.95 -37.08
CA ARG A 211 47.25 -34.44 -37.01
C ARG A 211 48.29 -33.32 -37.05
N CYS A 212 48.11 -32.31 -37.90
CA CYS A 212 49.07 -31.22 -38.09
C CYS A 212 48.55 -29.84 -37.64
N GLY A 213 47.24 -29.68 -37.47
CA GLY A 213 46.61 -28.42 -37.06
C GLY A 213 46.60 -27.35 -38.15
N THR A 214 46.81 -27.72 -39.42
CA THR A 214 46.75 -26.83 -40.59
C THR A 214 45.71 -27.33 -41.59
N VAL A 215 45.35 -26.47 -42.55
CA VAL A 215 44.47 -26.83 -43.68
C VAL A 215 45.33 -27.40 -44.82
N HIS A 216 44.95 -28.56 -45.36
CA HIS A 216 45.60 -29.21 -46.50
C HIS A 216 44.62 -30.12 -47.24
N GLN A 217 44.97 -30.55 -48.45
CA GLN A 217 44.16 -31.49 -49.24
C GLN A 217 43.99 -32.84 -48.51
N PRO A 218 42.82 -33.52 -48.63
CA PRO A 218 42.60 -34.83 -48.03
C PRO A 218 43.73 -35.81 -48.38
N ARG A 219 44.16 -36.61 -47.39
CA ARG A 219 45.30 -37.56 -47.47
C ARG A 219 46.70 -36.97 -47.68
N ASN A 220 46.84 -35.66 -47.90
CA ASN A 220 48.15 -35.01 -48.03
C ASN A 220 48.58 -34.31 -46.73
N CYS A 221 48.54 -35.03 -45.61
CA CYS A 221 48.89 -34.44 -44.31
C CYS A 221 50.41 -34.35 -44.16
N PRO A 222 51.00 -33.15 -43.95
CA PRO A 222 52.46 -33.01 -43.73
C PRO A 222 52.96 -33.76 -42.49
N ALA A 223 52.06 -34.05 -41.55
CA ALA A 223 52.39 -34.78 -40.33
C ALA A 223 52.23 -36.31 -40.45
N PHE A 224 51.93 -36.85 -41.63
CA PHE A 224 51.68 -38.29 -41.80
C PHE A 224 52.93 -39.14 -41.49
N GLU A 225 54.09 -38.76 -42.01
CA GLU A 225 55.36 -39.48 -41.79
C GLU A 225 56.25 -38.83 -40.72
N SER A 226 55.87 -37.66 -40.22
CA SER A 226 56.64 -36.93 -39.22
C SER A 226 56.51 -37.58 -37.84
N GLN A 227 57.62 -37.60 -37.10
CA GLN A 227 57.66 -38.09 -35.72
C GLN A 227 57.32 -36.97 -34.75
N CYS A 228 56.36 -37.22 -33.86
CA CYS A 228 55.98 -36.26 -32.83
C CYS A 228 57.11 -36.09 -31.80
N SER A 229 57.55 -34.86 -31.56
CA SER A 229 58.62 -34.58 -30.58
C SER A 229 58.22 -34.82 -29.12
N LYS A 230 56.91 -34.89 -28.80
CA LYS A 230 56.41 -35.15 -27.43
C LYS A 230 56.30 -36.64 -27.10
N CYS A 231 55.77 -37.46 -28.01
CA CYS A 231 55.49 -38.87 -27.75
C CYS A 231 56.32 -39.86 -28.58
N LYS A 232 57.18 -39.33 -29.47
CA LYS A 232 58.02 -40.08 -30.40
C LYS A 232 57.27 -41.03 -31.35
N LYS A 233 55.95 -40.94 -31.47
CA LYS A 233 55.13 -41.70 -32.46
C LYS A 233 54.98 -40.91 -33.76
N LYS A 234 54.89 -41.60 -34.91
CA LYS A 234 54.63 -40.99 -36.22
C LYS A 234 53.15 -40.63 -36.42
N GLY A 235 52.86 -39.70 -37.32
CA GLY A 235 51.49 -39.42 -37.79
C GLY A 235 50.81 -38.18 -37.21
N HIS A 236 51.51 -37.37 -36.40
CA HIS A 236 51.03 -36.08 -35.90
C HIS A 236 52.19 -35.21 -35.37
N TRP A 237 51.96 -33.90 -35.25
CA TRP A 237 52.90 -32.97 -34.61
C TRP A 237 52.63 -32.76 -33.12
N ALA A 238 53.64 -32.28 -32.39
CA ALA A 238 53.57 -32.02 -30.94
C ALA A 238 52.43 -31.10 -30.50
N ARG A 239 51.96 -30.20 -31.37
CA ARG A 239 50.82 -29.32 -31.11
C ARG A 239 49.48 -30.08 -31.04
N MET A 240 49.34 -31.18 -31.77
CA MET A 240 48.15 -32.04 -31.81
C MET A 240 48.32 -33.33 -31.01
N CYS A 241 49.38 -33.43 -30.21
CA CYS A 241 49.71 -34.63 -29.44
C CYS A 241 48.75 -34.80 -28.27
N LYS A 242 48.05 -35.93 -28.22
CA LYS A 242 47.06 -36.25 -27.18
C LYS A 242 47.61 -37.08 -26.03
N SER A 243 48.89 -37.45 -26.06
CA SER A 243 49.51 -38.12 -24.91
C SER A 243 49.84 -37.07 -23.85
N SER A 244 49.00 -36.95 -22.83
CA SER A 244 49.36 -36.29 -21.58
C SER A 244 50.56 -37.02 -20.97
N GLY A 245 51.65 -36.30 -20.69
CA GLY A 245 52.68 -36.82 -19.78
C GLY A 245 52.02 -37.25 -18.47
N SER A 246 52.33 -38.47 -18.05
CA SER A 246 52.21 -39.04 -16.70
C SER A 246 51.60 -38.16 -15.59
N GLY A 247 50.47 -38.61 -15.01
CA GLY A 247 49.94 -38.09 -13.74
C GLY A 247 48.42 -38.19 -13.62
N ASN A 248 47.92 -39.31 -13.11
CA ASN A 248 46.51 -39.68 -13.01
C ASN A 248 45.87 -39.17 -11.69
N SER A 249 44.84 -38.31 -11.76
CA SER A 249 43.65 -38.34 -10.88
C SER A 249 42.68 -37.18 -11.18
N ARG A 250 41.54 -37.51 -11.81
CA ARG A 250 40.39 -36.60 -11.98
C ARG A 250 39.54 -36.58 -10.71
N GLY A 251 39.52 -35.45 -9.99
CA GLY A 251 38.47 -35.15 -9.01
C GLY A 251 37.20 -34.67 -9.73
N LYS A 252 36.07 -35.35 -9.54
CA LYS A 252 34.75 -34.89 -10.00
C LYS A 252 34.19 -33.85 -9.01
N PRO A 253 33.55 -32.74 -9.43
CA PRO A 253 32.73 -31.93 -8.54
C PRO A 253 31.38 -32.59 -8.25
N ALA A 254 30.87 -32.38 -7.03
CA ALA A 254 29.62 -32.93 -6.50
C ALA A 254 28.34 -32.30 -7.14
N PRO A 255 27.19 -33.00 -7.13
CA PRO A 255 25.95 -32.51 -7.76
C PRO A 255 25.11 -31.64 -6.81
N GLN A 256 24.49 -30.57 -7.33
CA GLN A 256 23.52 -29.72 -6.62
C GLN A 256 22.11 -30.34 -6.55
N PRO A 257 21.32 -30.05 -5.50
CA PRO A 257 19.97 -30.62 -5.32
C PRO A 257 18.87 -29.89 -6.13
N LYS A 258 17.91 -30.66 -6.63
CA LYS A 258 16.75 -30.20 -7.43
C LYS A 258 15.61 -29.66 -6.56
N ARG A 259 15.00 -28.54 -6.99
CA ARG A 259 13.77 -27.95 -6.41
C ARG A 259 12.56 -28.88 -6.66
N LYS A 260 11.75 -29.15 -5.63
CA LYS A 260 10.46 -29.85 -5.74
C LYS A 260 9.33 -28.86 -6.01
N ASN A 261 8.50 -29.18 -7.02
CA ASN A 261 7.27 -28.48 -7.37
C ASN A 261 6.16 -28.74 -6.33
N GLN A 262 5.50 -27.69 -5.85
CA GLN A 262 4.27 -27.75 -5.07
C GLN A 262 3.08 -27.57 -6.00
N HIS A 263 2.33 -28.65 -6.23
CA HIS A 263 0.92 -28.58 -6.61
C HIS A 263 0.28 -29.91 -6.22
N GLN A 264 -0.52 -29.89 -5.14
CA GLN A 264 -1.73 -30.70 -4.86
C GLN A 264 -1.89 -30.89 -3.35
N ALA A 265 -2.79 -30.11 -2.75
CA ALA A 265 -3.60 -30.53 -1.61
C ALA A 265 -4.67 -29.45 -1.34
N ARG A 266 -5.76 -29.50 -2.10
CA ARG A 266 -7.07 -28.99 -1.67
C ARG A 266 -8.00 -30.19 -1.64
N ARG A 267 -8.37 -30.67 -0.45
CA ARG A 267 -9.75 -31.06 -0.09
C ARG A 267 -9.82 -31.69 1.30
N MET A 268 -10.78 -31.16 2.05
CA MET A 268 -11.59 -31.80 3.10
C MET A 268 -10.90 -32.21 4.41
N HIS A 269 -11.23 -31.48 5.48
CA HIS A 269 -11.87 -32.09 6.66
C HIS A 269 -12.72 -31.04 7.39
N GLU A 270 -14.02 -31.30 7.37
CA GLU A 270 -15.02 -30.85 8.34
C GLU A 270 -15.28 -32.07 9.24
N ILE A 271 -15.71 -31.84 10.49
CA ILE A 271 -16.14 -32.82 11.52
C ILE A 271 -15.01 -33.30 12.46
N ASP A 272 -14.89 -32.68 13.64
CA ASP A 272 -15.35 -33.23 14.94
C ASP A 272 -14.89 -32.34 16.13
N LEU A 273 -15.84 -32.13 17.06
CA LEU A 273 -15.79 -31.48 18.39
C LEU A 273 -15.87 -29.94 18.46
#